data_AF-A0A9D1I9C4-F1
#
_entry.id   AF-A0A9D1I9C4-F1
#
_cell.length_a   1.000
_cell.length_b   1.000
_cell.length_c   1.000
_cell.angle_alpha   90.00
_cell.angle_beta   90.00
_cell.angle_gamma   90.00
#
_symmetry.space_group_name_H-M   'P 1'
#
loop_
_entity.id
_entity.type
_entity.pdbx_description
1 polymer ?
#
loop_
_entity_poly.entity_id
_entity_poly.type
_entity_poly.pdbx_seq_one_letter_code
_entity_poly.pdbx_strand_id
1 'polypeptide(L)'
;LHNIARGTSIDGLRGIEYQKDLIIRPILDLSRKETETVCAYHGITPVTDSTNADNTYTRNKIRNEILPYLKNVFGESFEERLLCLSKIAALDSDYLNALTETAFSDCCREVSVPYKRILLDREKYKNLHGALQRRLVRLILSRIPDRDGKLLYPGFSGIYSAMIERVCKAAEQSRPGRILELPKGILCVTEYGALAFTHKTCLEQDLRQAEFCGRFTWEEMCLPAGEALRFAADGDGEKELFDADALRRAFGSNFQIQFRTCRQGDHFIPFGAPGGKSLRKFLIDRKVGKMEREFLPVAAIGSEILWVPGMRRSALAPIDKNTTRVIILKHIAQTEVNG
;
A
#
# COMPACT_ATOMS: atom_id res chain seq x y z
N LEU A 1 -17.81 -28.78 -6.14
CA LEU A 1 -18.67 -28.65 -7.34
C LEU A 1 -19.16 -27.21 -7.57
N HIS A 2 -19.87 -26.61 -6.62
CA HIS A 2 -20.42 -25.25 -6.78
C HIS A 2 -19.37 -24.19 -7.15
N ASN A 3 -18.24 -24.15 -6.42
CA ASN A 3 -17.14 -23.22 -6.71
C ASN A 3 -16.46 -23.52 -8.05
N ILE A 4 -16.36 -24.81 -8.42
CA ILE A 4 -15.77 -25.25 -9.70
C ILE A 4 -16.59 -24.69 -10.87
N ALA A 5 -17.92 -24.81 -10.81
CA ALA A 5 -18.82 -24.33 -11.84
C ALA A 5 -18.81 -22.80 -12.01
N ARG A 6 -18.43 -22.05 -10.98
CA ARG A 6 -18.31 -20.57 -11.03
C ARG A 6 -16.91 -20.09 -11.45
N GLY A 7 -15.96 -21.00 -11.65
CA GLY A 7 -14.54 -20.69 -11.81
C GLY A 7 -13.89 -20.39 -10.46
N THR A 8 -12.88 -21.18 -10.09
CA THR A 8 -12.18 -21.04 -8.81
C THR A 8 -10.68 -21.26 -8.97
N SER A 9 -9.88 -20.64 -8.10
CA SER A 9 -8.50 -21.06 -7.84
C SER A 9 -8.49 -22.32 -6.97
N ILE A 10 -7.30 -22.86 -6.73
CA ILE A 10 -7.07 -23.96 -5.77
C ILE A 10 -7.64 -23.62 -4.38
N ASP A 11 -7.69 -22.35 -3.98
CA ASP A 11 -8.25 -21.96 -2.69
C ASP A 11 -9.75 -22.27 -2.58
N GLY A 12 -10.53 -22.16 -3.67
CA GLY A 12 -11.93 -22.55 -3.63
C GLY A 12 -12.18 -24.04 -3.90
N LEU A 13 -11.13 -24.80 -4.28
CA LEU A 13 -11.15 -26.27 -4.29
C LEU A 13 -11.03 -26.86 -2.87
N ARG A 14 -10.48 -26.11 -1.90
CA ARG A 14 -10.42 -26.47 -0.47
C ARG A 14 -11.77 -26.80 0.15
N GLY A 15 -12.86 -26.35 -0.48
CA GLY A 15 -14.21 -26.59 0.00
C GLY A 15 -14.51 -25.79 1.27
N ILE A 16 -15.16 -26.46 2.22
CA ILE A 16 -15.55 -25.87 3.50
C ILE A 16 -14.44 -26.17 4.51
N GLU A 17 -14.02 -25.17 5.27
CA GLU A 17 -12.99 -25.33 6.31
C GLU A 17 -13.59 -25.75 7.65
N TYR A 18 -12.82 -26.51 8.43
CA TYR A 18 -13.18 -26.95 9.77
C TYR A 18 -13.46 -25.79 10.72
N GLN A 19 -12.63 -24.76 10.65
CA GLN A 19 -12.81 -23.51 11.37
C GLN A 19 -12.61 -22.36 10.40
N LYS A 20 -13.55 -21.40 10.44
CA LYS A 20 -13.40 -20.13 9.74
C LYS A 20 -13.90 -19.02 10.64
N ASP A 21 -13.04 -18.06 10.95
CA ASP A 21 -13.30 -17.01 11.93
C ASP A 21 -13.74 -17.62 13.27
N LEU A 22 -14.98 -17.32 13.71
CA LEU A 22 -15.59 -17.84 14.94
C LEU A 22 -16.49 -19.07 14.72
N ILE A 23 -16.55 -19.62 13.49
CA ILE A 23 -17.43 -20.75 13.16
C ILE A 23 -16.61 -22.03 13.09
N ILE A 24 -16.92 -22.99 13.97
CA ILE A 24 -16.35 -24.35 13.99
C ILE A 24 -17.38 -25.32 13.41
N ARG A 25 -16.92 -26.31 12.62
CA ARG A 25 -17.75 -27.32 11.95
C ARG A 25 -17.31 -28.73 12.34
N PRO A 26 -17.67 -29.23 13.53
CA PRO A 26 -17.17 -30.51 14.05
C PRO A 26 -17.61 -31.74 13.25
N ILE A 27 -18.77 -31.65 12.60
CA ILE A 27 -19.40 -32.76 11.85
C ILE A 27 -19.03 -32.76 10.37
N LEU A 28 -17.98 -32.04 9.96
CA LEU A 28 -17.66 -31.85 8.54
C LEU A 28 -17.23 -33.15 7.84
N ASP A 29 -16.58 -34.06 8.57
CA ASP A 29 -16.17 -35.38 8.06
C ASP A 29 -17.28 -36.44 8.17
N LEU A 30 -18.44 -36.13 8.77
CA LEU A 30 -19.56 -37.06 8.84
C LEU A 30 -20.40 -37.01 7.56
N SER A 31 -20.62 -38.18 6.96
CA SER A 31 -21.61 -38.32 5.91
C SER A 31 -23.03 -38.14 6.46
N ARG A 32 -23.97 -37.88 5.55
CA ARG A 32 -25.40 -37.82 5.90
C ARG A 32 -25.88 -39.13 6.52
N LYS A 33 -25.45 -40.27 5.97
CA LYS A 33 -25.83 -41.60 6.44
C LYS A 33 -25.30 -41.88 7.84
N GLU A 34 -24.05 -41.51 8.13
CA GLU A 34 -23.49 -41.62 9.47
C GLU A 34 -24.22 -40.71 10.46
N THR A 35 -24.53 -39.47 10.06
CA THR A 35 -25.31 -38.54 10.89
C THR A 35 -26.69 -39.10 11.23
N GLU A 36 -27.40 -39.66 10.25
CA GLU A 36 -28.71 -40.29 10.45
C GLU A 36 -28.61 -41.53 11.36
N THR A 37 -27.53 -42.31 11.24
CA THR A 37 -27.26 -43.47 12.11
C THR A 37 -27.02 -43.06 13.56
N VAL A 38 -26.24 -41.99 13.78
CA VAL A 38 -25.99 -41.43 15.12
C VAL A 38 -27.29 -40.88 15.72
N CYS A 39 -28.11 -40.17 14.93
CA CYS A 39 -29.42 -39.71 15.38
C CYS A 39 -30.33 -40.87 15.80
N ALA A 40 -30.41 -41.93 14.99
CA ALA A 40 -31.21 -43.11 15.29
C ALA A 40 -30.73 -43.82 16.57
N TYR A 41 -29.41 -43.97 16.74
CA TYR A 41 -28.81 -44.58 17.93
C TYR A 41 -29.16 -43.82 19.22
N HIS A 42 -29.21 -42.49 19.16
CA HIS A 42 -29.59 -41.65 20.29
C HIS A 42 -31.10 -41.35 20.38
N GLY A 43 -31.94 -41.95 19.53
CA GLY A 43 -33.39 -41.69 19.51
C GLY A 43 -33.77 -40.26 19.11
N ILE A 44 -32.90 -39.54 18.41
CA ILE A 44 -33.14 -38.17 17.92
C ILE A 44 -33.93 -38.25 16.62
N THR A 45 -35.06 -37.55 16.55
CA THR A 45 -35.86 -37.43 15.32
C THR A 45 -35.52 -36.13 14.59
N PRO A 46 -34.82 -36.16 13.44
CA PRO A 46 -34.47 -34.96 12.70
C PRO A 46 -35.70 -34.33 12.04
N VAL A 47 -35.81 -33.00 12.08
CA VAL A 47 -36.83 -32.27 11.32
C VAL A 47 -36.37 -32.14 9.86
N THR A 48 -37.19 -32.60 8.92
CA THR A 48 -36.91 -32.43 7.48
C THR A 48 -37.48 -31.10 7.01
N ASP A 49 -36.60 -30.13 6.72
CA ASP A 49 -37.02 -28.84 6.15
C ASP A 49 -37.57 -29.03 4.72
N SER A 50 -38.80 -28.58 4.50
CA SER A 50 -39.51 -28.62 3.22
C SER A 50 -38.76 -27.94 2.06
N THR A 51 -37.91 -26.96 2.35
CA THR A 51 -37.11 -26.24 1.35
C THR A 51 -35.99 -27.10 0.75
N ASN A 52 -35.66 -28.26 1.35
CA ASN A 52 -34.65 -29.18 0.81
C ASN A 52 -35.04 -29.79 -0.55
N ALA A 53 -36.34 -29.89 -0.84
CA ALA A 53 -36.85 -30.38 -2.11
C ALA A 53 -36.91 -29.28 -3.18
N ASP A 54 -36.78 -28.01 -2.80
CA ASP A 54 -36.85 -26.89 -3.72
C ASP A 54 -35.53 -26.70 -4.47
N ASN A 55 -35.55 -26.95 -5.78
CA ASN A 55 -34.42 -26.78 -6.67
C ASN A 55 -34.23 -25.35 -7.18
N THR A 56 -34.94 -24.36 -6.64
CA THR A 56 -34.72 -22.93 -6.97
C THR A 56 -33.27 -22.50 -6.74
N TYR A 57 -32.66 -22.97 -5.66
CA TYR A 57 -31.27 -22.67 -5.34
C TYR A 57 -30.28 -23.62 -6.02
N THR A 58 -29.23 -23.08 -6.66
CA THR A 58 -28.21 -23.89 -7.37
C THR A 58 -27.57 -24.97 -6.48
N ARG A 59 -27.44 -24.71 -5.17
CA ARG A 59 -26.91 -25.69 -4.20
C ARG A 59 -27.82 -26.93 -4.09
N ASN A 60 -29.14 -26.74 -4.09
CA ASN A 60 -30.11 -27.82 -4.02
C ASN A 60 -30.11 -28.62 -5.33
N LYS A 61 -30.05 -27.96 -6.49
CA LYS A 61 -29.83 -28.65 -7.78
C LYS A 61 -28.57 -29.53 -7.78
N ILE A 62 -27.46 -29.00 -7.27
CA ILE A 62 -26.21 -29.77 -7.17
C ILE A 62 -26.41 -31.02 -6.30
N ARG A 63 -27.10 -30.90 -5.17
CA ARG A 63 -27.34 -32.01 -4.24
C ARG A 63 -28.34 -33.03 -4.77
N ASN A 64 -29.46 -32.58 -5.33
CA ASN A 64 -30.62 -33.40 -5.63
C ASN A 64 -30.55 -34.03 -7.02
N GLU A 65 -29.88 -33.39 -7.99
CA GLU A 65 -29.82 -33.85 -9.38
C GLU A 65 -28.38 -34.20 -9.80
N ILE A 66 -27.45 -33.26 -9.65
CA ILE A 66 -26.11 -33.39 -10.24
C ILE A 66 -25.26 -34.41 -9.51
N LEU A 67 -25.19 -34.36 -8.17
CA LEU A 67 -24.35 -35.26 -7.39
C LEU A 67 -24.81 -36.73 -7.51
N PRO A 68 -26.12 -37.07 -7.44
CA PRO A 68 -26.61 -38.42 -7.72
C PRO A 68 -26.30 -38.88 -9.15
N TYR A 69 -26.46 -38.01 -10.15
CA TYR A 69 -26.11 -38.33 -11.53
C TYR A 69 -24.62 -38.65 -11.67
N LEU A 70 -23.74 -37.83 -11.08
CA LEU A 70 -22.29 -38.05 -11.10
C LEU A 70 -21.90 -39.35 -10.37
N LYS A 71 -22.57 -39.71 -9.28
CA LYS A 71 -22.38 -41.00 -8.61
C LYS A 71 -22.76 -42.18 -9.48
N ASN A 72 -23.87 -42.09 -10.19
CA ASN A 72 -24.30 -43.15 -11.11
C ASN A 72 -23.27 -43.36 -12.24
N VAL A 73 -22.76 -42.26 -12.81
CA VAL A 73 -21.79 -42.30 -13.92
C VAL A 73 -20.39 -42.73 -13.48
N PHE A 74 -19.89 -42.21 -12.35
CA PHE A 74 -18.49 -42.38 -11.91
C PHE A 74 -18.32 -43.33 -10.70
N GLY A 75 -19.39 -43.93 -10.21
CA GLY A 75 -19.42 -44.83 -9.05
C GLY A 75 -19.56 -44.12 -7.70
N GLU A 76 -19.97 -44.88 -6.68
CA GLU A 76 -20.23 -44.37 -5.31
C GLU A 76 -19.01 -43.70 -4.65
N SER A 77 -17.79 -44.14 -5.00
CA SER A 77 -16.53 -43.57 -4.50
C SER A 77 -16.21 -42.17 -5.08
N PHE A 78 -17.07 -41.60 -5.92
CA PHE A 78 -16.91 -40.25 -6.46
C PHE A 78 -16.84 -39.18 -5.36
N GLU A 79 -17.66 -39.29 -4.30
CA GLU A 79 -17.62 -38.35 -3.17
C GLU A 79 -16.29 -38.39 -2.42
N GLU A 80 -15.78 -39.60 -2.14
CA GLU A 80 -14.49 -39.81 -1.47
C GLU A 80 -13.34 -39.22 -2.29
N ARG A 81 -13.35 -39.39 -3.62
CA ARG A 81 -12.36 -38.78 -4.51
C ARG A 81 -12.44 -37.25 -4.49
N LEU A 82 -13.64 -36.67 -4.44
CA LEU A 82 -13.81 -35.22 -4.35
C LEU A 82 -13.33 -34.67 -3.01
N LEU A 83 -13.57 -35.39 -1.92
CA LEU A 83 -13.04 -35.06 -0.58
C LEU A 83 -11.52 -35.16 -0.56
N CYS A 84 -10.94 -36.20 -1.17
CA CYS A 84 -9.49 -36.35 -1.32
C CYS A 84 -8.87 -35.17 -2.08
N LEU A 85 -9.46 -34.77 -3.22
CA LEU A 85 -9.05 -33.58 -3.97
C LEU A 85 -9.09 -32.32 -3.10
N SER A 86 -10.15 -32.14 -2.31
CA SER A 86 -10.29 -31.01 -1.39
C SER A 86 -9.17 -30.97 -0.35
N LYS A 87 -8.81 -32.13 0.22
CA LYS A 87 -7.72 -32.28 1.20
C LYS A 87 -6.35 -31.97 0.60
N ILE A 88 -6.06 -32.50 -0.60
CA ILE A 88 -4.79 -32.22 -1.31
C ILE A 88 -4.70 -30.73 -1.68
N ALA A 89 -5.78 -30.16 -2.21
CA ALA A 89 -5.82 -28.73 -2.55
C ALA A 89 -5.62 -27.82 -1.34
N ALA A 90 -6.07 -28.24 -0.15
CA ALA A 90 -5.79 -27.53 1.09
C ALA A 90 -4.31 -27.53 1.45
N LEU A 91 -3.65 -28.69 1.42
CA LEU A 91 -2.21 -28.82 1.69
C LEU A 91 -1.38 -27.96 0.72
N ASP A 92 -1.66 -28.07 -0.59
CA ASP A 92 -0.97 -27.28 -1.61
C ASP A 92 -1.21 -25.79 -1.42
N SER A 93 -2.44 -25.40 -1.11
CA SER A 93 -2.79 -24.01 -0.87
C SER A 93 -2.08 -23.46 0.37
N ASP A 94 -1.98 -24.22 1.45
CA ASP A 94 -1.32 -23.81 2.69
C ASP A 94 0.18 -23.60 2.45
N TYR A 95 0.83 -24.53 1.73
CA TYR A 95 2.22 -24.38 1.34
C TYR A 95 2.46 -23.14 0.45
N LEU A 96 1.63 -22.95 -0.58
CA LEU A 96 1.74 -21.79 -1.47
C LEU A 96 1.45 -20.47 -0.75
N ASN A 97 0.54 -20.46 0.23
CA ASN A 97 0.28 -19.29 1.06
C ASN A 97 1.50 -18.96 1.92
N ALA A 98 2.13 -19.95 2.56
CA ALA A 98 3.36 -19.76 3.33
C ALA A 98 4.49 -19.19 2.45
N LEU A 99 4.72 -19.75 1.25
CA LEU A 99 5.69 -19.21 0.28
C LEU A 99 5.35 -17.78 -0.16
N THR A 100 4.06 -17.45 -0.30
CA THR A 100 3.62 -16.11 -0.68
C THR A 100 3.92 -15.10 0.43
N GLU A 101 3.78 -15.48 1.69
CA GLU A 101 4.13 -14.65 2.84
C GLU A 101 5.65 -14.38 2.94
N THR A 102 6.46 -15.40 2.67
CA THR A 102 7.92 -15.23 2.54
C THR A 102 8.24 -14.27 1.39
N ALA A 103 7.66 -14.49 0.21
CA ALA A 103 7.84 -13.62 -0.94
C ALA A 103 7.38 -12.17 -0.68
N PHE A 104 6.31 -11.97 0.12
CA PHE A 104 5.87 -10.65 0.53
C PHE A 104 6.93 -9.97 1.39
N SER A 105 7.49 -10.66 2.37
CA SER A 105 8.56 -10.13 3.24
C SER A 105 9.82 -9.78 2.44
N ASP A 106 10.15 -10.56 1.42
CA ASP A 106 11.34 -10.35 0.60
C ASP A 106 11.20 -9.23 -0.45
N CYS A 107 10.03 -9.17 -1.09
CA CYS A 107 9.77 -8.31 -2.24
C CYS A 107 9.03 -7.02 -1.88
N CYS A 108 8.32 -6.98 -0.76
CA CYS A 108 7.47 -5.85 -0.38
C CYS A 108 8.01 -5.08 0.82
N ARG A 109 7.73 -3.78 0.85
CA ARG A 109 7.96 -2.92 2.02
C ARG A 109 6.74 -2.07 2.27
N GLU A 110 6.24 -2.11 3.49
CA GLU A 110 5.18 -1.21 3.93
C GLU A 110 5.79 0.11 4.37
N VAL A 111 5.26 1.21 3.84
CA VAL A 111 5.78 2.55 4.07
C VAL A 111 4.61 3.45 4.48
N SER A 112 4.73 4.10 5.63
CA SER A 112 3.68 5.00 6.16
C SER A 112 3.93 6.48 5.84
N VAL A 113 5.15 6.83 5.45
CA VAL A 113 5.58 8.22 5.19
C VAL A 113 5.98 8.38 3.72
N PRO A 114 5.46 9.40 2.99
CA PRO A 114 4.53 10.44 3.43
C PRO A 114 3.06 9.98 3.52
N TYR A 115 2.73 8.79 3.00
CA TYR A 115 1.40 8.18 3.07
C TYR A 115 1.52 6.67 3.14
N LYS A 116 0.47 5.99 3.64
CA LYS A 116 0.38 4.53 3.68
C LYS A 116 0.42 3.96 2.27
N ARG A 117 1.48 3.21 1.98
CA ARG A 117 1.67 2.49 0.71
C ARG A 117 2.43 1.19 0.91
N ILE A 118 2.26 0.29 -0.02
CA ILE A 118 3.05 -0.94 -0.15
C ILE A 118 3.93 -0.80 -1.39
N LEU A 119 5.24 -0.90 -1.22
CA LEU A 119 6.21 -0.90 -2.32
C LEU A 119 6.55 -2.34 -2.67
N LEU A 120 6.41 -2.72 -3.93
CA LEU A 120 6.81 -4.01 -4.49
C LEU A 120 8.06 -3.83 -5.36
N ASP A 121 9.16 -4.46 -4.99
CA ASP A 121 10.40 -4.51 -5.78
C ASP A 121 10.17 -5.29 -7.08
N ARG A 122 10.35 -4.64 -8.23
CA ARG A 122 10.06 -5.24 -9.54
C ARG A 122 11.08 -6.30 -9.93
N GLU A 123 12.34 -6.14 -9.56
CA GLU A 123 13.39 -7.08 -9.95
C GLU A 123 13.25 -8.38 -9.17
N LYS A 124 13.01 -8.29 -7.85
CA LYS A 124 12.69 -9.47 -7.04
C LYS A 124 11.40 -10.14 -7.50
N TYR A 125 10.35 -9.36 -7.79
CA TYR A 125 9.07 -9.89 -8.26
C TYR A 125 9.17 -10.67 -9.57
N LYS A 126 9.95 -10.18 -10.53
CA LYS A 126 10.15 -10.86 -11.83
C LYS A 126 10.79 -12.24 -11.69
N ASN A 127 11.65 -12.41 -10.67
CA ASN A 127 12.30 -13.69 -10.40
C ASN A 127 11.39 -14.71 -9.71
N LEU A 128 10.20 -14.30 -9.24
CA LEU A 128 9.22 -15.23 -8.68
C LEU A 128 8.52 -16.02 -9.78
N HIS A 129 8.17 -17.27 -9.46
CA HIS A 129 7.32 -18.07 -10.32
C HIS A 129 5.94 -17.41 -10.53
N GLY A 130 5.34 -17.55 -11.72
CA GLY A 130 4.08 -16.91 -12.09
C GLY A 130 2.90 -17.20 -11.14
N ALA A 131 2.92 -18.37 -10.47
CA ALA A 131 1.95 -18.70 -9.43
C ALA A 131 2.10 -17.80 -8.19
N LEU A 132 3.33 -17.58 -7.72
CA LEU A 132 3.62 -16.69 -6.59
C LEU A 132 3.40 -15.23 -6.97
N GLN A 133 3.75 -14.82 -8.18
CA GLN A 133 3.47 -13.47 -8.69
C GLN A 133 1.99 -13.09 -8.57
N ARG A 134 1.09 -13.99 -8.99
CA ARG A 134 -0.37 -13.80 -8.90
C ARG A 134 -0.86 -13.78 -7.46
N ARG A 135 -0.38 -14.72 -6.62
CA ARG A 135 -0.76 -14.80 -5.21
C ARG A 135 -0.26 -13.58 -4.42
N LEU A 136 0.96 -13.12 -4.69
CA LEU A 136 1.55 -11.96 -4.06
C LEU A 136 0.77 -10.68 -4.39
N VAL A 137 0.39 -10.48 -5.65
CA VAL A 137 -0.51 -9.37 -6.03
C VAL A 137 -1.84 -9.45 -5.27
N ARG A 138 -2.42 -10.65 -5.17
CA ARG A 138 -3.67 -10.85 -4.41
C ARG A 138 -3.50 -10.50 -2.93
N LEU A 139 -2.37 -10.88 -2.33
CA LEU A 139 -2.01 -10.57 -0.95
C LEU A 139 -1.84 -9.07 -0.73
N ILE A 140 -1.07 -8.40 -1.59
CA ILE A 140 -0.88 -6.94 -1.55
C ILE A 140 -2.24 -6.24 -1.57
N LEU A 141 -3.11 -6.58 -2.53
CA LEU A 141 -4.44 -5.96 -2.66
C LEU A 141 -5.33 -6.18 -1.43
N SER A 142 -5.18 -7.31 -0.73
CA SER A 142 -5.92 -7.60 0.50
C SER A 142 -5.41 -6.83 1.73
N ARG A 143 -4.15 -6.36 1.70
CA ARG A 143 -3.49 -5.67 2.81
C ARG A 143 -3.51 -4.15 2.69
N ILE A 144 -3.94 -3.59 1.57
CA ILE A 144 -4.04 -2.13 1.40
C ILE A 144 -5.20 -1.61 2.26
N PRO A 145 -4.92 -0.77 3.26
CA PRO A 145 -5.95 -0.08 4.00
C PRO A 145 -6.38 1.20 3.28
N ASP A 146 -7.59 1.68 3.59
CA ASP A 146 -7.92 3.08 3.39
C ASP A 146 -7.26 3.97 4.48
N ARG A 147 -7.61 5.26 4.47
CA ARG A 147 -7.10 6.25 5.45
C ARG A 147 -7.36 5.80 6.90
N ASP A 148 -8.55 5.27 7.16
CA ASP A 148 -9.03 4.89 8.50
C ASP A 148 -8.50 3.52 8.94
N GLY A 149 -7.72 2.84 8.10
CA GLY A 149 -7.14 1.54 8.42
C GLY A 149 -8.02 0.35 8.02
N LYS A 150 -9.15 0.58 7.34
CA LYS A 150 -10.05 -0.49 6.92
C LYS A 150 -9.54 -1.17 5.65
N LEU A 151 -9.51 -2.50 5.68
CA LEU A 151 -9.12 -3.30 4.51
C LEU A 151 -10.22 -3.27 3.44
N LEU A 152 -9.81 -2.98 2.20
CA LEU A 152 -10.73 -2.85 1.07
C LEU A 152 -11.19 -4.20 0.51
N TYR A 153 -10.36 -5.23 0.67
CA TYR A 153 -10.60 -6.58 0.16
C TYR A 153 -10.38 -7.64 1.26
N PRO A 154 -11.21 -7.66 2.33
CA PRO A 154 -11.09 -8.65 3.39
C PRO A 154 -11.31 -10.06 2.83
N GLY A 155 -10.45 -11.01 3.21
CA GLY A 155 -10.52 -12.39 2.76
C GLY A 155 -10.47 -12.57 1.24
N PHE A 156 -9.82 -11.65 0.52
CA PHE A 156 -9.73 -11.61 -0.95
C PHE A 156 -11.05 -11.38 -1.70
N SER A 157 -12.16 -11.09 -0.98
CA SER A 157 -13.48 -10.93 -1.59
C SER A 157 -13.54 -9.71 -2.50
N GLY A 158 -13.86 -9.93 -3.77
CA GLY A 158 -13.93 -8.90 -4.80
C GLY A 158 -12.63 -8.69 -5.60
N ILE A 159 -11.58 -9.47 -5.34
CA ILE A 159 -10.38 -9.50 -6.18
C ILE A 159 -10.59 -10.55 -7.28
N TYR A 160 -10.69 -10.11 -8.54
CA TYR A 160 -10.91 -10.99 -9.69
C TYR A 160 -9.67 -11.10 -10.58
N SER A 161 -9.60 -12.16 -11.38
CA SER A 161 -8.42 -12.52 -12.20
C SER A 161 -7.95 -11.38 -13.11
N ALA A 162 -8.88 -10.67 -13.77
CA ALA A 162 -8.53 -9.55 -14.64
C ALA A 162 -7.86 -8.38 -13.89
N MET A 163 -8.21 -8.16 -12.61
CA MET A 163 -7.55 -7.16 -11.77
C MET A 163 -6.09 -7.56 -11.50
N ILE A 164 -5.86 -8.83 -11.14
CA ILE A 164 -4.52 -9.38 -10.91
C ILE A 164 -3.68 -9.29 -12.19
N GLU A 165 -4.23 -9.69 -13.33
CA GLU A 165 -3.53 -9.65 -14.62
C GLU A 165 -3.10 -8.23 -15.01
N ARG A 166 -3.94 -7.23 -14.76
CA ARG A 166 -3.60 -5.82 -15.00
C ARG A 166 -2.38 -5.38 -14.17
N VAL A 167 -2.29 -5.82 -12.91
CA VAL A 167 -1.15 -5.51 -12.03
C VAL A 167 0.11 -6.27 -12.46
N CYS A 168 0.00 -7.57 -12.79
CA CYS A 168 1.13 -8.36 -13.30
C CYS A 168 1.72 -7.72 -14.58
N LYS A 169 0.87 -7.35 -15.55
CA LYS A 169 1.30 -6.63 -16.76
C LYS A 169 1.96 -5.30 -16.42
N ALA A 170 1.45 -4.58 -15.42
CA ALA A 170 2.06 -3.33 -14.99
C ALA A 170 3.46 -3.55 -14.41
N ALA A 171 3.70 -4.65 -13.68
CA ALA A 171 5.00 -4.99 -13.10
C ALA A 171 6.05 -5.30 -14.16
N GLU A 172 5.65 -5.95 -15.26
CA GLU A 172 6.53 -6.33 -16.36
C GLU A 172 6.82 -5.16 -17.31
N GLN A 173 5.78 -4.45 -17.76
CA GLN A 173 5.84 -3.63 -18.98
C GLN A 173 5.85 -2.12 -18.74
N SER A 174 5.68 -1.64 -17.50
CA SER A 174 5.43 -0.21 -17.28
C SER A 174 6.70 0.64 -17.25
N ARG A 175 6.62 1.77 -17.95
CA ARG A 175 7.53 2.92 -17.82
C ARG A 175 7.25 3.63 -16.47
N PRO A 176 8.29 4.19 -15.81
CA PRO A 176 8.11 4.98 -14.60
C PRO A 176 7.07 6.10 -14.76
N GLY A 177 6.25 6.32 -13.74
CA GLY A 177 5.23 7.37 -13.69
C GLY A 177 3.84 6.99 -14.22
N ARG A 178 3.65 5.76 -14.72
CA ARG A 178 2.32 5.26 -15.09
C ARG A 178 1.49 4.99 -13.83
N ILE A 179 0.23 5.43 -13.85
CA ILE A 179 -0.74 5.18 -12.78
C ILE A 179 -1.80 4.23 -13.35
N LEU A 180 -2.01 3.12 -12.65
CA LEU A 180 -3.06 2.15 -12.91
C LEU A 180 -4.12 2.29 -11.82
N GLU A 181 -5.31 2.73 -12.19
CA GLU A 181 -6.45 2.76 -11.27
C GLU A 181 -7.13 1.40 -11.21
N LEU A 182 -7.29 0.91 -9.99
CA LEU A 182 -7.98 -0.33 -9.67
C LEU A 182 -9.31 0.01 -8.95
N PRO A 183 -10.28 -0.92 -8.91
CA PRO A 183 -11.52 -0.70 -8.20
C PRO A 183 -11.32 -0.36 -6.71
N LYS A 184 -12.38 0.19 -6.09
CA LYS A 184 -12.36 0.66 -4.70
C LYS A 184 -11.24 1.69 -4.42
N GLY A 185 -10.93 2.53 -5.41
CA GLY A 185 -10.00 3.66 -5.21
C GLY A 185 -8.53 3.27 -5.00
N ILE A 186 -8.13 2.03 -5.30
CA ILE A 186 -6.71 1.64 -5.22
C ILE A 186 -5.96 2.18 -6.43
N LEU A 187 -4.79 2.76 -6.17
CA LEU A 187 -3.83 3.19 -7.17
C LEU A 187 -2.60 2.27 -7.13
N CYS A 188 -2.19 1.81 -8.30
CA CYS A 188 -0.90 1.17 -8.52
C CYS A 188 -0.04 2.09 -9.39
N VAL A 189 1.07 2.58 -8.84
CA VAL A 189 1.94 3.57 -9.47
C VAL A 189 3.27 2.91 -9.77
N THR A 190 3.74 3.04 -11.01
CA THR A 190 5.09 2.59 -11.37
C THR A 190 6.11 3.63 -10.91
N GLU A 191 6.91 3.26 -9.91
CA GLU A 191 8.06 4.04 -9.45
C GLU A 191 9.36 3.46 -10.07
N TYR A 192 10.50 4.10 -9.82
CA TYR A 192 11.79 3.58 -10.31
C TYR A 192 12.11 2.27 -9.58
N GLY A 193 12.14 1.15 -10.32
CA GLY A 193 12.46 -0.17 -9.76
C GLY A 193 11.35 -0.82 -8.92
N ALA A 194 10.24 -0.12 -8.66
CA ALA A 194 9.16 -0.61 -7.80
C ALA A 194 7.76 -0.33 -8.37
N LEU A 195 6.77 -1.09 -7.90
CA LEU A 195 5.35 -0.72 -7.98
C LEU A 195 4.88 -0.27 -6.59
N ALA A 196 4.34 0.93 -6.49
CA ALA A 196 3.73 1.43 -5.28
C ALA A 196 2.21 1.25 -5.31
N PHE A 197 1.65 0.73 -4.23
CA PHE A 197 0.21 0.55 -4.06
C PHE A 197 -0.30 1.40 -2.92
N THR A 198 -1.36 2.17 -3.14
CA THR A 198 -1.99 3.01 -2.12
C THR A 198 -3.47 3.25 -2.44
N HIS A 199 -4.24 3.78 -1.50
CA HIS A 199 -5.63 4.16 -1.72
C HIS A 199 -5.73 5.67 -2.01
N LYS A 200 -6.69 6.10 -2.85
CA LYS A 200 -6.89 7.51 -3.21
C LYS A 200 -7.10 8.41 -1.98
N THR A 201 -7.80 7.95 -0.95
CA THR A 201 -7.98 8.76 0.29
C THR A 201 -6.70 8.88 1.11
N CYS A 202 -5.72 8.00 0.90
CA CYS A 202 -4.37 8.18 1.42
C CYS A 202 -3.59 9.28 0.67
N LEU A 203 -4.19 9.95 -0.32
CA LEU A 203 -3.53 10.95 -1.15
C LEU A 203 -4.29 12.29 -1.16
N GLU A 204 -5.34 12.46 -0.36
CA GLU A 204 -6.08 13.73 -0.29
C GLU A 204 -5.16 14.88 0.17
N GLN A 205 -5.00 15.88 -0.70
CA GLN A 205 -3.95 16.92 -0.66
C GLN A 205 -4.13 17.95 0.46
N ASP A 206 -5.36 18.41 0.71
CA ASP A 206 -5.60 19.58 1.58
C ASP A 206 -5.31 19.29 3.05
N LEU A 207 -5.68 18.09 3.52
CA LEU A 207 -5.42 17.65 4.90
C LEU A 207 -3.92 17.33 5.12
N ARG A 208 -3.22 16.87 4.08
CA ARG A 208 -1.80 16.50 4.16
C ARG A 208 -0.86 17.68 3.99
N GLN A 209 -1.22 18.70 3.22
CA GLN A 209 -0.46 19.96 3.20
C GLN A 209 -0.36 20.52 4.61
N ALA A 210 -1.48 20.60 5.34
CA ALA A 210 -1.51 21.05 6.72
C ALA A 210 -0.71 20.12 7.67
N GLU A 211 -0.95 18.80 7.62
CA GLU A 211 -0.26 17.85 8.52
C GLU A 211 1.24 17.71 8.27
N PHE A 212 1.69 17.81 7.01
CA PHE A 212 3.09 17.54 6.64
C PHE A 212 3.92 18.81 6.57
N CYS A 213 3.38 19.90 6.02
CA CYS A 213 4.05 21.19 6.05
C CYS A 213 4.02 21.81 7.46
N GLY A 214 2.99 21.52 8.26
CA GLY A 214 2.90 21.96 9.66
C GLY A 214 3.92 21.31 10.60
N ARG A 215 4.66 20.28 10.14
CA ARG A 215 5.83 19.72 10.85
C ARG A 215 7.09 20.53 10.63
N PHE A 216 7.04 21.58 9.84
CA PHE A 216 8.18 22.44 9.59
C PHE A 216 7.82 23.85 10.01
N THR A 217 8.77 24.50 10.66
CA THR A 217 8.65 25.89 11.05
C THR A 217 9.91 26.64 10.68
N TRP A 218 9.82 27.96 10.77
CA TRP A 218 10.98 28.82 10.69
C TRP A 218 10.93 29.87 11.79
N GLU A 219 12.11 30.25 12.25
CA GLU A 219 12.30 31.34 13.19
C GLU A 219 13.49 32.20 12.77
N GLU A 220 13.49 33.46 13.17
CA GLU A 220 14.64 34.34 13.02
C GLU A 220 15.34 34.50 14.36
N MET A 221 16.67 34.40 14.34
CA MET A 221 17.50 34.55 15.52
C MET A 221 18.67 35.49 15.23
N CYS A 222 18.98 36.36 16.19
CA CYS A 222 20.20 37.14 16.19
C CYS A 222 21.31 36.32 16.86
N LEU A 223 22.44 36.18 16.16
CA LEU A 223 23.64 35.50 16.63
C LEU A 223 24.83 36.47 16.65
N PRO A 224 25.76 36.33 17.62
CA PRO A 224 27.05 37.00 17.56
C PRO A 224 27.80 36.68 16.27
N ALA A 225 28.62 37.64 15.80
CA ALA A 225 29.40 37.47 14.57
C ALA A 225 30.30 36.23 14.65
N GLY A 226 30.25 35.38 13.61
CA GLY A 226 31.00 34.12 13.53
C GLY A 226 30.33 32.91 14.20
N GLU A 227 29.27 33.08 14.99
CA GLU A 227 28.56 31.94 15.61
C GLU A 227 27.60 31.24 14.63
N ALA A 228 27.09 31.95 13.62
CA ALA A 228 26.22 31.36 12.59
C ALA A 228 26.87 30.15 11.89
N LEU A 229 28.18 30.21 11.62
CA LEU A 229 28.94 29.12 11.00
C LEU A 229 29.09 27.90 11.92
N ARG A 230 29.16 28.12 13.24
CA ARG A 230 29.20 27.02 14.22
C ARG A 230 27.84 26.34 14.28
N PHE A 231 26.77 27.12 14.32
CA PHE A 231 25.39 26.64 14.38
C PHE A 231 24.99 25.80 13.15
N ALA A 232 25.57 26.09 11.98
CA ALA A 232 25.35 25.32 10.76
C ALA A 232 26.19 24.04 10.65
N ALA A 233 27.29 23.93 11.39
CA ALA A 233 28.10 22.71 11.43
C ALA A 233 27.38 21.58 12.18
N ASP A 234 26.44 21.90 13.08
CA ASP A 234 25.59 20.97 13.82
C ASP A 234 24.36 20.46 13.01
N GLY A 235 24.42 20.51 11.68
CA GLY A 235 23.31 20.17 10.80
C GLY A 235 23.21 18.66 10.53
N ASP A 236 22.21 18.01 11.09
CA ASP A 236 21.81 16.61 10.84
C ASP A 236 20.90 16.43 9.60
N GLY A 237 20.58 17.52 8.90
CA GLY A 237 19.65 17.54 7.77
C GLY A 237 18.18 17.79 8.15
N GLU A 238 17.89 17.96 9.46
CA GLU A 238 16.57 18.34 9.98
C GLU A 238 16.39 19.85 10.16
N LYS A 239 17.49 20.61 10.06
CA LYS A 239 17.50 22.08 10.08
C LYS A 239 18.44 22.69 9.04
N GLU A 240 18.12 23.88 8.56
CA GLU A 240 18.90 24.63 7.59
C GLU A 240 18.88 26.14 7.88
N LEU A 241 20.04 26.80 7.78
CA LEU A 241 20.21 28.21 8.15
C LEU A 241 20.43 29.10 6.94
N PHE A 242 19.84 30.29 6.92
CA PHE A 242 19.99 31.28 5.85
C PHE A 242 20.33 32.65 6.44
N ASP A 243 21.15 33.45 5.76
CA ASP A 243 21.36 34.86 6.14
C ASP A 243 20.05 35.64 5.93
N ALA A 244 19.48 36.13 7.04
CA ALA A 244 18.21 36.84 7.03
C ALA A 244 18.29 38.15 6.24
N ASP A 245 19.42 38.84 6.29
CA ASP A 245 19.62 40.13 5.63
C ASP A 245 19.87 39.96 4.14
N ALA A 246 20.55 38.88 3.74
CA ALA A 246 20.61 38.49 2.34
C ALA A 246 19.21 38.18 1.77
N LEU A 247 18.35 37.48 2.52
CA LEU A 247 16.97 37.23 2.08
C LEU A 247 16.16 38.52 1.96
N ARG A 248 16.29 39.46 2.91
CA ARG A 248 15.64 40.78 2.82
C ARG A 248 16.09 41.58 1.61
N ARG A 249 17.39 41.56 1.28
CA ARG A 249 17.93 42.21 0.08
C ARG A 249 17.37 41.59 -1.21
N ALA A 250 17.15 40.28 -1.23
CA ALA A 250 16.68 39.56 -2.40
C ALA A 250 15.16 39.67 -2.62
N PHE A 251 14.36 39.61 -1.55
CA PHE A 251 12.89 39.46 -1.62
C PHE A 251 12.11 40.61 -0.96
N GLY A 252 12.81 41.61 -0.41
CA GLY A 252 12.22 42.72 0.33
C GLY A 252 11.97 42.39 1.81
N SER A 253 11.78 43.42 2.64
CA SER A 253 11.67 43.26 4.10
C SER A 253 10.44 42.46 4.58
N ASN A 254 9.42 42.30 3.73
CA ASN A 254 8.15 41.65 4.05
C ASN A 254 7.97 40.29 3.35
N PHE A 255 9.07 39.60 2.99
CA PHE A 255 8.95 38.26 2.44
C PHE A 255 8.26 37.31 3.44
N GLN A 256 7.60 36.29 2.90
CA GLN A 256 6.93 35.27 3.68
C GLN A 256 7.49 33.91 3.28
N ILE A 257 8.05 33.20 4.25
CA ILE A 257 8.49 31.82 4.05
C ILE A 257 7.29 30.92 4.33
N GLN A 258 6.93 30.11 3.34
CA GLN A 258 5.83 29.17 3.42
C GLN A 258 6.36 27.75 3.27
N PHE A 259 5.95 26.86 4.17
CA PHE A 259 6.04 25.43 3.94
C PHE A 259 4.79 24.99 3.18
N ARG A 260 5.00 24.44 1.98
CA ARG A 260 3.93 23.99 1.08
C ARG A 260 4.39 22.81 0.23
N THR A 261 3.51 22.21 -0.55
CA THR A 261 3.91 21.24 -1.58
C THR A 261 4.42 21.93 -2.85
N CYS A 262 5.09 21.15 -3.70
CA CYS A 262 5.64 21.59 -4.98
C CYS A 262 4.54 22.11 -5.92
N ARG A 263 4.80 23.25 -6.58
CA ARG A 263 3.93 23.89 -7.57
C ARG A 263 4.61 23.96 -8.94
N GLN A 264 3.80 24.13 -9.99
CA GLN A 264 4.35 24.41 -11.31
C GLN A 264 5.06 25.77 -11.31
N GLY A 265 6.25 25.83 -11.91
CA GLY A 265 7.09 27.03 -11.92
C GLY A 265 8.13 27.09 -10.79
N ASP A 266 8.09 26.16 -9.82
CA ASP A 266 9.08 26.11 -8.74
C ASP A 266 10.50 25.89 -9.27
N HIS A 267 11.43 26.71 -8.77
CA HIS A 267 12.85 26.71 -9.13
C HIS A 267 13.71 26.99 -7.91
N PHE A 268 14.96 26.54 -7.99
CA PHE A 268 15.99 26.88 -7.01
C PHE A 268 17.39 26.63 -7.53
N ILE A 269 18.36 27.16 -6.80
CA ILE A 269 19.79 26.96 -7.04
C ILE A 269 20.27 25.96 -5.98
N PRO A 270 20.47 24.66 -6.30
CA PRO A 270 20.91 23.71 -5.29
C PRO A 270 22.29 24.08 -4.74
N PHE A 271 22.46 24.09 -3.42
CA PHE A 271 23.74 24.41 -2.79
C PHE A 271 24.86 23.48 -3.30
N GLY A 272 25.95 24.07 -3.79
CA GLY A 272 27.10 23.37 -4.38
C GLY A 272 26.94 22.93 -5.83
N ALA A 273 25.83 23.24 -6.50
CA ALA A 273 25.64 22.95 -7.94
C ALA A 273 25.85 24.22 -8.79
N PRO A 274 26.37 24.10 -10.03
CA PRO A 274 26.49 25.23 -10.93
C PRO A 274 25.11 25.57 -11.53
N GLY A 275 24.51 26.65 -11.04
CA GLY A 275 23.33 27.29 -11.63
C GLY A 275 21.97 26.79 -11.13
N GLY A 276 20.94 27.59 -11.44
CA GLY A 276 19.55 27.30 -11.11
C GLY A 276 18.95 26.16 -11.93
N LYS A 277 18.05 25.38 -11.34
CA LYS A 277 17.28 24.34 -12.01
C LYS A 277 15.81 24.42 -11.59
N SER A 278 14.91 23.99 -12.47
CA SER A 278 13.54 23.69 -12.06
C SER A 278 13.56 22.62 -10.97
N LEU A 279 12.78 22.84 -9.91
CA LEU A 279 12.61 21.88 -8.83
C LEU A 279 12.18 20.51 -9.38
N ARG A 280 11.27 20.50 -10.37
CA ARG A 280 10.79 19.27 -10.99
C ARG A 280 11.93 18.46 -11.64
N LYS A 281 12.88 19.14 -12.31
CA LYS A 281 14.04 18.47 -12.93
C LYS A 281 14.96 17.90 -11.85
N PHE A 282 15.24 18.67 -10.81
CA PHE A 282 16.03 18.22 -9.67
C PHE A 282 15.45 16.94 -9.01
N LEU A 283 14.12 16.91 -8.80
CA LEU A 283 13.44 15.75 -8.21
C LEU A 283 13.45 14.53 -9.14
N ILE A 284 13.39 14.73 -10.47
CA ILE A 284 13.54 13.64 -11.44
C ILE A 284 14.96 13.06 -11.39
N ASP A 285 15.99 13.92 -11.35
CA ASP A 285 17.39 13.49 -11.27
C ASP A 285 17.65 12.70 -9.98
N ARG A 286 16.96 13.04 -8.89
CA ARG A 286 16.97 12.33 -7.59
C ARG A 286 16.04 11.10 -7.56
N LYS A 287 15.41 10.73 -8.69
CA LYS A 287 14.47 9.60 -8.83
C LYS A 287 13.25 9.65 -7.89
N VAL A 288 12.82 10.84 -7.49
CA VAL A 288 11.63 11.05 -6.65
C VAL A 288 10.37 10.69 -7.44
N GLY A 289 9.50 9.88 -6.85
CA GLY A 289 8.30 9.35 -7.49
C GLY A 289 7.34 10.44 -7.97
N LYS A 290 6.45 10.15 -8.93
CA LYS A 290 5.45 11.16 -9.38
C LYS A 290 4.53 11.59 -8.23
N MET A 291 3.95 10.62 -7.52
CA MET A 291 3.07 10.91 -6.39
C MET A 291 3.85 11.57 -5.24
N GLU A 292 5.03 11.06 -4.91
CA GLU A 292 5.89 11.64 -3.87
C GLU A 292 6.19 13.13 -4.10
N ARG A 293 6.42 13.55 -5.36
CA ARG A 293 6.60 14.96 -5.72
C ARG A 293 5.38 15.84 -5.43
N GLU A 294 4.17 15.28 -5.50
CA GLU A 294 2.94 16.04 -5.22
C GLU A 294 2.75 16.31 -3.73
N PHE A 295 3.40 15.54 -2.85
CA PHE A 295 3.32 15.67 -1.39
C PHE A 295 4.63 16.13 -0.74
N LEU A 296 5.68 16.34 -1.52
CA LEU A 296 6.98 16.74 -1.01
C LEU A 296 6.89 18.17 -0.43
N PRO A 297 7.14 18.37 0.88
CA PRO A 297 7.17 19.69 1.47
C PRO A 297 8.39 20.45 0.95
N VAL A 298 8.23 21.75 0.76
CA VAL A 298 9.28 22.68 0.41
C VAL A 298 9.11 23.97 1.20
N ALA A 299 10.22 24.55 1.64
CA ALA A 299 10.24 25.92 2.16
C ALA A 299 10.44 26.87 0.98
N ALA A 300 9.51 27.80 0.76
CA ALA A 300 9.51 28.65 -0.41
C ALA A 300 9.15 30.11 -0.07
N ILE A 301 9.73 31.03 -0.84
CA ILE A 301 9.27 32.42 -0.97
C ILE A 301 8.69 32.57 -2.38
N GLY A 302 7.37 32.64 -2.50
CA GLY A 302 6.71 32.60 -3.81
C GLY A 302 7.00 31.29 -4.54
N SER A 303 7.67 31.36 -5.70
CA SER A 303 8.12 30.21 -6.50
C SER A 303 9.59 29.84 -6.31
N GLU A 304 10.34 30.61 -5.53
CA GLU A 304 11.74 30.32 -5.23
C GLU A 304 11.82 29.37 -4.03
N ILE A 305 12.48 28.22 -4.19
CA ILE A 305 12.63 27.23 -3.13
C ILE A 305 13.90 27.51 -2.34
N LEU A 306 13.75 27.70 -1.03
CA LEU A 306 14.85 27.83 -0.09
C LEU A 306 15.38 26.46 0.32
N TRP A 307 14.48 25.51 0.62
CA TRP A 307 14.88 24.21 1.16
C TRP A 307 13.92 23.10 0.74
N VAL A 308 14.50 21.97 0.34
CA VAL A 308 13.82 20.69 0.17
C VAL A 308 14.28 19.79 1.33
N PRO A 309 13.46 19.60 2.37
CA PRO A 309 13.79 18.81 3.56
C PRO A 309 14.32 17.42 3.21
N GLY A 310 15.36 16.98 3.92
CA GLY A 310 16.03 15.69 3.70
C GLY A 310 16.77 15.54 2.36
N MET A 311 16.77 16.57 1.50
CA MET A 311 17.42 16.49 0.18
C MET A 311 18.52 17.53 -0.03
N ARG A 312 18.17 18.83 -0.02
CA ARG A 312 19.12 19.91 -0.32
C ARG A 312 18.51 21.28 -0.01
N ARG A 313 19.31 22.16 0.61
CA ARG A 313 19.08 23.62 0.66
C ARG A 313 19.46 24.33 -0.63
N SER A 314 18.96 25.55 -0.79
CA SER A 314 19.35 26.50 -1.83
C SER A 314 20.72 27.14 -1.54
N ALA A 315 21.41 27.57 -2.59
CA ALA A 315 22.59 28.42 -2.54
C ALA A 315 22.27 29.87 -2.20
N LEU A 316 20.99 30.24 -2.20
CA LEU A 316 20.53 31.56 -1.78
C LEU A 316 20.86 31.84 -0.32
N ALA A 317 21.14 33.12 -0.06
CA ALA A 317 21.44 33.66 1.27
C ALA A 317 22.39 32.76 2.09
N PRO A 318 23.60 32.49 1.57
CA PRO A 318 24.58 31.71 2.30
C PRO A 318 25.00 32.46 3.55
N ILE A 319 25.21 31.73 4.64
CA ILE A 319 25.79 32.27 5.86
C ILE A 319 27.31 32.44 5.69
N ASP A 320 27.86 33.48 6.29
CA ASP A 320 29.29 33.75 6.35
C ASP A 320 29.71 34.20 7.76
N LYS A 321 30.99 34.54 7.91
CA LYS A 321 31.57 35.00 9.18
C LYS A 321 30.98 36.32 9.71
N ASN A 322 30.35 37.11 8.84
CA ASN A 322 29.76 38.40 9.18
C ASN A 322 28.26 38.31 9.43
N THR A 323 27.64 37.13 9.20
CA THR A 323 26.21 36.93 9.39
C THR A 323 25.86 36.98 10.87
N THR A 324 25.02 37.94 11.26
CA THR A 324 24.54 38.14 12.64
C THR A 324 23.04 37.91 12.79
N ARG A 325 22.29 37.82 11.70
CA ARG A 325 20.86 37.48 11.71
C ARG A 325 20.63 36.28 10.80
N VAL A 326 20.06 35.23 11.36
CA VAL A 326 19.82 33.98 10.65
C VAL A 326 18.35 33.63 10.67
N ILE A 327 17.86 33.09 9.56
CA ILE A 327 16.62 32.35 9.51
C ILE A 327 16.95 30.87 9.63
N ILE A 328 16.28 30.20 10.57
CA ILE A 328 16.43 28.77 10.82
C ILE A 328 15.16 28.09 10.36
N LEU A 329 15.27 27.27 9.33
CA LEU A 329 14.21 26.35 8.92
C LEU A 329 14.43 25.03 9.65
N LYS A 330 13.42 24.48 10.32
CA LYS A 330 13.57 23.23 11.09
C LYS A 330 12.34 22.35 11.04
N HIS A 331 12.56 21.05 11.16
CA HIS A 331 11.53 20.07 11.45
C HIS A 331 11.17 20.13 12.94
N ILE A 332 9.88 20.11 13.26
CA ILE A 332 9.34 20.06 14.63
C ILE A 332 9.22 18.59 15.00
N ALA A 333 10.08 18.09 15.88
CA ALA A 333 9.90 16.78 16.48
C ALA A 333 8.57 16.76 17.26
N GLN A 334 7.84 15.65 17.22
CA GLN A 334 6.45 15.50 17.69
C GLN A 334 6.21 15.70 19.20
N THR A 335 7.16 16.28 19.94
CA THR A 335 7.12 16.48 21.40
C THR A 335 6.70 17.90 21.83
N GLU A 336 6.57 18.88 20.93
CA GLU A 336 6.33 20.29 21.31
C GLU A 336 4.91 20.82 21.02
N VAL A 337 3.93 19.97 20.70
CA VAL A 337 2.56 20.44 20.39
C VAL A 337 1.61 20.48 21.61
N ASN A 338 2.08 20.06 22.79
CA ASN A 338 1.32 20.21 24.03
C ASN A 338 2.03 21.22 24.97
N GLY A 339 1.83 22.50 24.70
CA GLY A 339 2.19 23.62 25.57
C GLY A 339 1.01 24.54 25.76
#